data_AF-A0A1E5GIK0-F1
#
_entry.id   AF-A0A1E5GIK0-F1
#
_cell.length_a   1.000
_cell.length_b   1.000
_cell.length_c   1.000
_cell.angle_alpha   90.00
_cell.angle_beta   90.00
_cell.angle_gamma   90.00
#
_symmetry.space_group_name_H-M   'P 1'
#
loop_
_entity.id
_entity.type
_entity.pdbx_description
1 polymer ?
#
loop_
_entity_poly.entity_id
_entity_poly.type
_entity_poly.pdbx_seq_one_letter_code
_entity_poly.pdbx_strand_id
1 'polypeptide(L)'
;MSVDMYVSTSRSQASSVSTMCKSQVEGYHELQKAITDFVVASPFLTGKAYDSAKDYFQSVLYPLAQGGILLSEAVEKAVKKFPEEYISQVDSGDLKQSELEEKIRRADRLLNQAEDIRKDINSSKTPDITKTFQLIANSMLIGMYSASKQKLEEQLRKLLAFNASSPSIFSEISSLQSAMNTGLAQTKTAWNEATGTFSIPKDLSWKNTINERWKSYQEKNMTSEQKLLRNLETQFGFSNEESQLLMDIYQKLKNEYGADKANKLFWQLLASPVYTGNLKDWGMWSYTGGLNSDWRTSLGKLGLTKEELNALENMIWNQYNLCSGIYKNPKQYYNSFVANQNVDWNKLSVNEQQKYIDLFNQFNNKVDFSHMAAIIASYMNNAILEDSLGESIGLFNGVGGLNNNSGYIGDIAGVPGAKPSLGNDDYRADLDSVNIFNRISESTNSLEAMNQYFNQLTNGKTNRAEEFVTNIGNGSYNEGIAILQQQYNDFINGGAYKDMSVEEQKVFAEFLLNVINSNNSLK
;
A
#
# COMPACT_ATOMS: atom_id res chain seq x y z
N MET A 1 3.31 -48.12 6.56
CA MET A 1 4.26 -47.13 7.11
C MET A 1 3.58 -46.49 8.32
N SER A 2 4.27 -46.38 9.47
CA SER A 2 3.76 -45.68 10.67
C SER A 2 3.87 -44.18 10.46
N VAL A 3 2.87 -43.40 10.86
CA VAL A 3 2.96 -41.94 10.95
C VAL A 3 3.53 -41.58 12.32
N ASP A 4 4.71 -40.95 12.32
CA ASP A 4 5.42 -40.58 13.54
C ASP A 4 5.80 -39.09 13.48
N MET A 5 5.59 -38.38 14.59
CA MET A 5 5.98 -36.99 14.74
C MET A 5 6.89 -36.81 15.96
N TYR A 6 8.02 -36.16 15.74
CA TYR A 6 9.01 -35.78 16.76
C TYR A 6 9.08 -34.26 16.83
N VAL A 7 8.39 -33.66 17.81
CA VAL A 7 8.20 -32.21 17.93
C VAL A 7 9.52 -31.48 18.11
N SER A 8 10.38 -32.01 18.99
CA SER A 8 11.72 -31.44 19.23
C SER A 8 12.57 -31.40 17.96
N THR A 9 12.61 -32.53 17.23
CA THR A 9 13.38 -32.66 15.99
C THR A 9 12.80 -31.77 14.88
N SER A 10 11.48 -31.73 14.74
CA SER A 10 10.82 -30.87 13.75
C SER A 10 11.07 -29.39 14.02
N ARG A 11 11.04 -28.94 15.28
CA ARG A 11 11.42 -27.58 15.66
C ARG A 11 12.90 -27.28 15.39
N SER A 12 13.80 -28.22 15.69
CA SER A 12 15.22 -28.06 15.37
C SER A 12 15.46 -27.95 13.86
N GLN A 13 14.76 -28.77 13.06
CA GLN A 13 14.80 -28.69 11.60
C GLN A 13 14.28 -27.34 11.10
N ALA A 14 13.13 -26.89 11.61
CA ALA A 14 12.57 -25.58 11.26
C ALA A 14 13.55 -24.43 11.54
N SER A 15 14.21 -24.45 12.71
CA SER A 15 15.24 -23.46 13.06
C SER A 15 16.46 -23.52 12.15
N SER A 16 16.98 -24.73 11.88
CA SER A 16 18.14 -24.91 11.00
C SER A 16 17.86 -24.45 9.57
N VAL A 17 16.71 -24.83 9.01
CA VAL A 17 16.30 -24.41 7.67
C VAL A 17 16.03 -22.91 7.62
N SER A 18 15.43 -22.32 8.67
CA SER A 18 15.25 -20.86 8.77
C SER A 18 16.58 -20.11 8.70
N THR A 19 17.61 -20.57 9.42
CA THR A 19 18.96 -19.97 9.33
C THR A 19 19.54 -20.08 7.92
N MET A 20 19.40 -21.24 7.28
CA MET A 20 19.85 -21.44 5.90
C MET A 20 19.12 -20.50 4.93
N CYS A 21 17.79 -20.41 5.01
CA CYS A 21 16.98 -19.54 4.15
C CYS A 21 17.36 -18.07 4.30
N LYS A 22 17.61 -17.59 5.53
CA LYS A 22 18.06 -16.22 5.77
C LYS A 22 19.40 -15.93 5.08
N SER A 23 20.37 -16.82 5.23
CA SER A 23 21.66 -16.70 4.55
C SER A 23 21.51 -16.72 3.01
N GLN A 24 20.58 -17.53 2.48
CA GLN A 24 20.28 -17.51 1.04
C GLN A 24 19.65 -16.19 0.60
N VAL A 25 18.72 -15.63 1.37
CA VAL A 25 18.09 -14.32 1.09
C VAL A 25 19.17 -13.22 1.06
N GLU A 26 20.08 -13.20 2.02
CA GLU A 26 21.23 -12.28 2.04
C GLU A 26 22.08 -12.41 0.77
N GLY A 27 22.46 -13.63 0.39
CA GLY A 27 23.24 -13.88 -0.83
C GLY A 27 22.50 -13.45 -2.12
N TYR A 28 21.18 -13.62 -2.18
CA TYR A 28 20.40 -13.12 -3.32
C TYR A 28 20.28 -11.59 -3.34
N HIS A 29 20.21 -10.92 -2.19
CA HIS A 29 20.28 -9.46 -2.13
C HIS A 29 21.64 -8.93 -2.58
N GLU A 30 22.74 -9.58 -2.18
CA GLU A 30 24.08 -9.26 -2.69
C GLU A 30 24.18 -9.46 -4.21
N LEU A 31 23.58 -10.52 -4.74
CA LEU A 31 23.51 -10.75 -6.18
C LEU A 31 22.70 -9.66 -6.89
N GLN A 32 21.54 -9.27 -6.37
CA GLN A 32 20.75 -8.17 -6.92
C GLN A 32 21.55 -6.87 -6.93
N LYS A 33 22.26 -6.56 -5.84
CA LYS A 33 23.12 -5.39 -5.74
C LYS A 33 24.25 -5.43 -6.78
N ALA A 34 24.95 -6.55 -6.89
CA ALA A 34 26.03 -6.71 -7.87
C ALA A 34 25.53 -6.57 -9.32
N ILE A 35 24.33 -7.09 -9.63
CA ILE A 35 23.70 -6.90 -10.94
C ILE A 35 23.38 -5.41 -11.16
N THR A 36 22.77 -4.73 -10.20
CA THR A 36 22.47 -3.29 -10.30
C THR A 36 23.75 -2.46 -10.49
N ASP A 37 24.81 -2.73 -9.72
CA ASP A 37 26.09 -2.03 -9.83
C ASP A 37 26.72 -2.22 -11.23
N PHE A 38 26.62 -3.43 -11.79
CA PHE A 38 27.08 -3.73 -13.14
C PHE A 38 26.23 -3.04 -14.22
N VAL A 39 24.90 -3.08 -14.11
CA VAL A 39 23.97 -2.56 -15.12
C VAL A 39 23.90 -1.04 -15.10
N VAL A 40 23.73 -0.45 -13.91
CA VAL A 40 23.44 0.98 -13.71
C VAL A 40 24.70 1.76 -13.35
N ALA A 41 25.47 1.30 -12.37
CA ALA A 41 26.60 2.07 -11.82
C ALA A 41 27.89 1.99 -12.67
N SER A 42 27.86 1.27 -13.79
CA SER A 42 28.99 1.14 -14.72
C SER A 42 28.65 1.65 -16.13
N PRO A 43 28.23 2.93 -16.30
CA PRO A 43 27.77 3.45 -17.58
C PRO A 43 28.84 3.47 -18.67
N PHE A 44 30.12 3.45 -18.28
CA PHE A 44 31.28 3.42 -19.18
C PHE A 44 31.59 2.03 -19.76
N LEU A 45 31.08 0.95 -19.16
CA LEU A 45 31.18 -0.40 -19.74
C LEU A 45 30.18 -0.53 -20.89
N THR A 46 30.66 -0.38 -22.12
CA THR A 46 29.85 -0.29 -23.34
C THR A 46 30.39 -1.20 -24.44
N GLY A 47 29.56 -1.46 -25.45
CA GLY A 47 29.89 -2.28 -26.61
C GLY A 47 29.09 -3.59 -26.61
N LYS A 48 28.94 -4.21 -27.79
CA LYS A 48 27.98 -5.31 -28.03
C LYS A 48 27.97 -6.41 -26.96
N ALA A 49 29.15 -6.82 -26.48
CA ALA A 49 29.26 -7.83 -25.43
C ALA A 49 28.74 -7.33 -24.08
N TYR A 50 29.17 -6.14 -23.63
CA TYR A 50 28.73 -5.53 -22.37
C TYR A 50 27.25 -5.14 -22.41
N ASP A 51 26.79 -4.55 -23.51
CA ASP A 51 25.40 -4.10 -23.67
C ASP A 51 24.47 -5.32 -23.61
N SER A 52 24.76 -6.39 -24.38
CA SER A 52 23.98 -7.64 -24.31
C SER A 52 24.06 -8.34 -22.95
N ALA A 53 25.21 -8.28 -22.26
CA ALA A 53 25.34 -8.81 -20.91
C ALA A 53 24.46 -8.05 -19.92
N LYS A 54 24.48 -6.71 -19.93
CA LYS A 54 23.63 -5.88 -19.08
C LYS A 54 22.15 -6.18 -19.30
N ASP A 55 21.73 -6.25 -20.56
CA ASP A 55 20.36 -6.59 -20.92
C ASP A 55 19.96 -7.98 -20.41
N TYR A 56 20.83 -8.98 -20.58
CA TYR A 56 20.59 -10.34 -20.10
C TYR A 56 20.54 -10.43 -18.56
N PHE A 57 21.48 -9.79 -17.87
CA PHE A 57 21.55 -9.78 -16.41
C PHE A 57 20.29 -9.14 -15.82
N GLN A 58 19.87 -8.00 -16.37
CA GLN A 58 18.65 -7.31 -15.94
C GLN A 58 17.38 -8.12 -16.29
N SER A 59 17.33 -8.75 -17.46
CA SER A 59 16.12 -9.39 -17.98
C SER A 59 15.90 -10.82 -17.48
N VAL A 60 16.96 -11.51 -17.05
CA VAL A 60 16.95 -12.94 -16.70
C VAL A 60 17.51 -13.19 -15.29
N LEU A 61 18.73 -12.74 -14.99
CA LEU A 61 19.37 -13.04 -13.70
C LEU A 61 18.77 -12.27 -12.53
N TYR A 62 18.39 -11.00 -12.74
CA TYR A 62 17.77 -10.19 -11.69
C TYR A 62 16.41 -10.75 -11.24
N PRO A 63 15.49 -11.14 -12.15
CA PRO A 63 14.27 -11.86 -11.77
C PRO A 63 14.52 -13.23 -11.14
N LEU A 64 15.58 -13.96 -11.52
CA LEU A 64 15.95 -15.21 -10.83
C LEU A 64 16.39 -14.97 -9.39
N ALA A 65 17.14 -13.88 -9.12
CA ALA A 65 17.51 -13.51 -7.77
C ALA A 65 16.27 -13.17 -6.91
N GLN A 66 15.29 -12.46 -7.49
CA GLN A 66 13.98 -12.23 -6.86
C GLN A 66 13.26 -13.54 -6.53
N GLY A 67 13.19 -14.47 -7.49
CA GLY A 67 12.58 -15.78 -7.30
C GLY A 67 13.31 -16.62 -6.24
N GLY A 68 14.64 -16.49 -6.14
CA GLY A 68 15.44 -17.10 -5.09
C GLY A 68 15.04 -16.62 -3.69
N ILE A 69 14.89 -15.30 -3.50
CA ILE A 69 14.41 -14.71 -2.24
C ILE A 69 13.02 -15.24 -1.89
N LEU A 70 12.09 -15.19 -2.84
CA LEU A 70 10.70 -15.63 -2.62
C LEU A 70 10.62 -17.12 -2.27
N LEU A 71 11.42 -17.96 -2.93
CA LEU A 71 11.46 -19.39 -2.66
C LEU A 71 12.03 -19.66 -1.26
N SER A 72 13.11 -18.99 -0.86
CA SER A 72 13.69 -19.11 0.48
C SER A 72 12.71 -18.71 1.58
N GLU A 73 11.96 -17.61 1.40
CA GLU A 73 10.92 -17.20 2.35
C GLU A 73 9.76 -18.18 2.41
N ALA A 74 9.30 -18.69 1.25
CA ALA A 74 8.21 -19.67 1.20
C ALA A 74 8.60 -20.97 1.92
N VAL A 75 9.84 -21.43 1.73
CA VAL A 75 10.41 -22.59 2.45
C VAL A 75 10.46 -22.30 3.95
N GLU A 76 11.04 -21.17 4.38
CA GLU A 76 11.15 -20.80 5.79
C GLU A 76 9.78 -20.75 6.48
N LYS A 77 8.81 -20.10 5.84
CA LYS A 77 7.43 -19.99 6.33
C LYS A 77 6.80 -21.38 6.51
N ALA A 78 6.92 -22.24 5.51
CA ALA A 78 6.32 -23.58 5.54
C ALA A 78 6.95 -24.49 6.62
N VAL A 79 8.28 -24.50 6.74
CA VAL A 79 8.96 -25.34 7.74
C VAL A 79 8.73 -24.88 9.16
N LYS A 80 8.53 -23.58 9.41
CA LYS A 80 8.11 -23.05 10.71
C LYS A 80 6.67 -23.42 11.05
N LYS A 81 5.77 -23.27 10.07
CA LYS A 81 4.35 -23.53 10.23
C LYS A 81 4.03 -25.00 10.50
N PHE A 82 4.80 -25.93 9.95
CA PHE A 82 4.57 -27.38 10.11
C PHE A 82 4.51 -27.84 11.59
N PRO A 83 5.55 -27.65 12.43
CA PRO A 83 5.48 -28.02 13.84
C PRO A 83 4.46 -27.19 14.63
N GLU A 84 4.25 -25.92 14.28
CA GLU A 84 3.25 -25.05 14.94
C GLU A 84 1.82 -25.57 14.74
N GLU A 85 1.47 -25.95 13.50
CA GLU A 85 0.17 -26.53 13.18
C GLU A 85 -0.03 -27.89 13.82
N TYR A 86 0.99 -28.75 13.84
CA TYR A 86 0.94 -30.01 14.56
C TYR A 86 0.59 -29.80 16.04
N ILE A 87 1.29 -28.88 16.71
CA ILE A 87 1.06 -28.60 18.13
C ILE A 87 -0.34 -28.06 18.38
N SER A 88 -0.84 -27.19 17.48
CA SER A 88 -2.17 -26.61 17.60
C SER A 88 -3.30 -27.61 17.34
N GLN A 89 -3.10 -28.59 16.45
CA GLN A 89 -4.16 -29.48 15.97
C GLN A 89 -4.13 -30.88 16.61
N VAL A 90 -2.95 -31.34 17.04
CA VAL A 90 -2.70 -32.71 17.45
C VAL A 90 -2.34 -32.81 18.93
N ASP A 91 -1.10 -32.51 19.30
CA ASP A 91 -0.56 -32.65 20.64
C ASP A 91 0.75 -31.84 20.79
N SER A 92 1.11 -31.46 22.02
CA SER A 92 2.37 -30.74 22.27
C SER A 92 3.60 -31.65 22.32
N GLY A 93 3.40 -32.96 22.45
CA GLY A 93 4.44 -33.97 22.53
C GLY A 93 4.59 -34.86 21.28
N ASP A 94 5.61 -35.70 21.34
CA ASP A 94 5.91 -36.69 20.30
C ASP A 94 4.84 -37.78 20.28
N LEU A 95 4.38 -38.14 19.08
CA LEU A 95 3.40 -39.22 18.89
C LEU A 95 3.90 -40.17 17.80
N LYS A 96 3.76 -41.46 18.07
CA LYS A 96 3.98 -42.52 17.08
C LYS A 96 2.71 -43.32 16.94
N GLN A 97 2.24 -43.47 15.71
CA GLN A 97 1.02 -44.22 15.41
C GLN A 97 1.07 -45.63 16.01
N SER A 98 2.18 -46.34 15.82
CA SER A 98 2.37 -47.69 16.35
C SER A 98 2.23 -47.78 17.88
N GLU A 99 2.80 -46.84 18.63
CA GLU A 99 2.69 -46.79 20.09
C GLU A 99 1.27 -46.46 20.56
N LEU A 100 0.58 -45.56 19.83
CA LEU A 100 -0.82 -45.23 20.10
C LEU A 100 -1.72 -46.45 19.89
N GLU A 101 -1.57 -47.16 18.77
CA GLU A 101 -2.31 -48.38 18.46
C GLU A 101 -2.06 -49.49 19.48
N GLU A 102 -0.82 -49.66 19.96
CA GLU A 102 -0.51 -50.61 21.03
C GLU A 102 -1.17 -50.23 22.36
N LYS A 103 -1.10 -48.95 22.75
CA LYS A 103 -1.74 -48.46 23.99
C LYS A 103 -3.26 -48.58 23.91
N ILE A 104 -3.88 -48.32 22.75
CA ILE A 104 -5.32 -48.53 22.51
C ILE A 104 -5.68 -50.01 22.68
N ARG A 105 -4.94 -50.93 22.04
CA ARG A 105 -5.15 -52.38 22.21
C ARG A 105 -4.98 -52.83 23.65
N ARG A 106 -4.06 -52.24 24.41
CA ARG A 106 -3.90 -52.53 25.84
C ARG A 106 -5.07 -52.00 26.66
N ALA A 107 -5.52 -50.77 26.43
CA ALA A 107 -6.67 -50.19 27.11
C ALA A 107 -7.96 -51.00 26.83
N ASP A 108 -8.13 -51.47 25.59
CA ASP A 108 -9.24 -52.32 25.18
C ASP A 108 -9.25 -53.67 25.93
N ARG A 109 -8.09 -54.34 26.04
CA ARG A 109 -7.96 -55.56 26.84
C ARG A 109 -8.31 -55.35 28.31
N LEU A 110 -7.83 -54.26 28.91
CA LEU A 110 -8.11 -53.94 30.32
C LEU A 110 -9.58 -53.58 30.54
N LEU A 111 -10.21 -52.89 29.59
CA LEU A 111 -11.63 -52.58 29.62
C LEU A 111 -12.47 -53.87 29.57
N ASN A 112 -12.14 -54.78 28.65
CA ASN A 112 -12.83 -56.08 28.56
C ASN A 112 -12.66 -56.91 29.84
N GLN A 113 -11.47 -56.93 30.43
CA GLN A 113 -11.24 -57.60 31.72
C GLN A 113 -12.06 -56.97 32.85
N ALA A 114 -12.16 -55.64 32.91
CA ALA A 114 -12.97 -54.96 33.91
C ALA A 114 -14.46 -55.25 33.71
N GLU A 115 -14.93 -55.34 32.47
CA GLU A 115 -16.29 -55.73 32.12
C GLU A 115 -16.62 -57.18 32.50
N ASP A 116 -15.70 -58.11 32.26
CA ASP A 116 -15.83 -59.50 32.71
C ASP A 116 -15.91 -59.60 34.24
N ILE A 117 -15.04 -58.88 34.97
CA ILE A 117 -15.10 -58.78 36.44
C ILE A 117 -16.45 -58.24 36.90
N ARG A 118 -17.01 -57.24 36.21
CA ARG A 118 -18.33 -56.68 36.54
C ARG A 118 -19.42 -57.75 36.45
N LYS A 119 -19.38 -58.57 35.40
CA LYS A 119 -20.31 -59.68 35.18
C LYS A 119 -20.18 -60.72 36.29
N ASP A 120 -18.96 -61.07 36.68
CA ASP A 120 -18.68 -62.00 37.77
C ASP A 120 -19.20 -61.48 39.12
N ILE A 121 -18.91 -60.21 39.46
CA ILE A 121 -19.42 -59.55 40.69
C ILE A 121 -20.94 -59.63 40.72
N ASN A 122 -21.62 -59.28 39.62
CA ASN A 122 -23.08 -59.32 39.52
C ASN A 122 -23.64 -60.73 39.77
N SER A 123 -23.00 -61.77 39.24
CA SER A 123 -23.41 -63.18 39.40
C SER A 123 -23.05 -63.81 40.75
N SER A 124 -22.15 -63.19 41.52
CA SER A 124 -21.66 -63.72 42.81
C SER A 124 -22.73 -63.71 43.92
N LYS A 125 -22.61 -64.64 44.87
CA LYS A 125 -23.47 -64.76 46.08
C LYS A 125 -22.99 -63.88 47.26
N THR A 126 -22.14 -62.90 47.01
CA THR A 126 -21.56 -61.99 48.01
C THR A 126 -22.64 -61.09 48.64
N PRO A 127 -22.56 -60.73 49.94
CA PRO A 127 -23.52 -59.81 50.57
C PRO A 127 -23.66 -58.48 49.82
N ASP A 128 -24.88 -57.91 49.81
CA ASP A 128 -25.24 -56.73 48.99
C ASP A 128 -24.35 -55.51 49.25
N ILE A 129 -23.99 -55.26 50.52
CA ILE A 129 -23.13 -54.13 50.90
C ILE A 129 -21.73 -54.28 50.28
N THR A 130 -21.13 -55.47 50.37
CA THR A 130 -19.81 -55.76 49.79
C THR A 130 -19.85 -55.73 48.26
N LYS A 131 -20.90 -56.28 47.65
CA LYS A 131 -21.11 -56.24 46.20
C LYS A 131 -21.19 -54.79 45.70
N THR A 132 -21.89 -53.92 46.41
CA THR A 132 -22.01 -52.49 46.08
C THR A 132 -20.65 -51.81 46.02
N PHE A 133 -19.80 -52.00 47.03
CA PHE A 133 -18.45 -51.42 47.03
C PHE A 133 -17.58 -51.95 45.87
N GLN A 134 -17.66 -53.25 45.56
CA GLN A 134 -16.93 -53.86 44.45
C GLN A 134 -17.38 -53.30 43.09
N LEU A 135 -18.69 -53.10 42.89
CA LEU A 135 -19.23 -52.50 41.66
C LEU A 135 -18.82 -51.04 41.48
N ILE A 136 -18.75 -50.26 42.56
CA ILE A 136 -18.26 -48.87 42.51
C ILE A 136 -16.79 -48.83 42.07
N ALA A 137 -15.94 -49.65 42.69
CA ALA A 137 -14.52 -49.72 42.33
C ALA A 137 -14.32 -50.18 40.88
N ASN A 138 -15.06 -51.20 40.45
CA ASN A 138 -15.02 -51.69 39.08
C ASN A 138 -15.51 -50.65 38.06
N SER A 139 -16.59 -49.92 38.37
CA SER A 139 -17.12 -48.84 37.51
C SER A 139 -16.10 -47.72 37.33
N MET A 140 -15.31 -47.40 38.36
CA MET A 140 -14.21 -46.44 38.26
C MET A 140 -13.12 -46.93 37.30
N LEU A 141 -12.73 -48.20 37.36
CA LEU A 141 -11.75 -48.79 36.44
C LEU A 141 -12.25 -48.78 34.99
N ILE A 142 -13.50 -49.16 34.74
CA ILE A 142 -14.14 -49.09 33.43
C ILE A 142 -14.10 -47.65 32.89
N GLY A 143 -14.51 -46.67 33.73
CA GLY A 143 -14.47 -45.26 33.37
C GLY A 143 -13.05 -44.78 33.02
N MET A 144 -12.05 -45.16 33.82
CA MET A 144 -10.64 -44.79 33.59
C MET A 144 -10.09 -45.39 32.29
N TYR A 145 -10.32 -46.70 32.03
CA TYR A 145 -9.82 -47.34 30.82
C TYR A 145 -10.55 -46.84 29.57
N SER A 146 -11.86 -46.62 29.65
CA SER A 146 -12.66 -46.03 28.56
C SER A 146 -12.17 -44.62 28.22
N ALA A 147 -11.99 -43.75 29.22
CA ALA A 147 -11.46 -42.40 29.01
C ALA A 147 -10.03 -42.42 28.43
N SER A 148 -9.17 -43.32 28.92
CA SER A 148 -7.82 -43.48 28.38
C SER A 148 -7.83 -43.95 26.94
N LYS A 149 -8.70 -44.92 26.59
CA LYS A 149 -8.85 -45.40 25.22
C LYS A 149 -9.32 -44.28 24.29
N GLN A 150 -10.38 -43.57 24.68
CA GLN A 150 -10.93 -42.45 23.90
C GLN A 150 -9.88 -41.37 23.62
N LYS A 151 -9.08 -40.99 24.63
CA LYS A 151 -8.00 -40.00 24.46
C LYS A 151 -6.93 -40.45 23.46
N LEU A 152 -6.50 -41.72 23.55
CA LEU A 152 -5.50 -42.27 22.63
C LEU A 152 -6.04 -42.37 21.19
N GLU A 153 -7.31 -42.78 21.03
CA GLU A 153 -7.99 -42.81 19.72
C GLU A 153 -8.13 -41.41 19.13
N GLU A 154 -8.43 -40.40 19.96
CA GLU A 154 -8.48 -39.01 19.52
C GLU A 154 -7.11 -38.51 19.04
N GLN A 155 -6.05 -38.77 19.79
CA GLN A 155 -4.68 -38.43 19.40
C GLN A 155 -4.29 -39.10 18.09
N LEU A 156 -4.59 -40.40 17.92
CA LEU A 156 -4.32 -41.13 16.68
C LEU A 156 -5.09 -40.54 15.49
N ARG A 157 -6.38 -40.24 15.67
CA ARG A 157 -7.20 -39.61 14.64
C ARG A 157 -6.63 -38.25 14.22
N LYS A 158 -6.26 -37.41 15.19
CA LYS A 158 -5.66 -36.09 14.93
C LYS A 158 -4.31 -36.21 14.20
N LEU A 159 -3.46 -37.13 14.63
CA LEU A 159 -2.16 -37.40 13.99
C LEU A 159 -2.32 -37.80 12.52
N LEU A 160 -3.25 -38.71 12.22
CA LEU A 160 -3.54 -39.15 10.85
C LEU A 160 -4.16 -38.04 10.00
N ALA A 161 -5.07 -37.25 10.58
CA ALA A 161 -5.66 -36.10 9.91
C ALA A 161 -4.60 -35.05 9.55
N PHE A 162 -3.71 -34.73 10.49
CA PHE A 162 -2.59 -33.81 10.25
C PHE A 162 -1.63 -34.34 9.19
N ASN A 163 -1.28 -35.63 9.20
CA ASN A 163 -0.47 -36.22 8.14
C ASN A 163 -1.11 -36.07 6.75
N ALA A 164 -2.43 -36.23 6.66
CA ALA A 164 -3.17 -36.07 5.41
C ALA A 164 -3.22 -34.60 4.93
N SER A 165 -3.36 -33.64 5.83
CA SER A 165 -3.46 -32.21 5.48
C SER A 165 -2.12 -31.50 5.33
N SER A 166 -1.10 -31.90 6.09
CA SER A 166 0.17 -31.19 6.20
C SER A 166 0.95 -30.93 4.89
N PRO A 167 0.84 -31.73 3.80
CA PRO A 167 1.46 -31.36 2.54
C PRO A 167 0.97 -30.01 1.98
N SER A 168 -0.25 -29.58 2.29
CA SER A 168 -0.78 -28.29 1.83
C SER A 168 -0.04 -27.10 2.44
N ILE A 169 0.68 -27.29 3.56
CA ILE A 169 1.55 -26.27 4.17
C ILE A 169 2.66 -25.84 3.19
N PHE A 170 3.05 -26.72 2.26
CA PHE A 170 4.15 -26.53 1.32
C PHE A 170 3.69 -26.22 -0.12
N SER A 171 2.40 -26.00 -0.35
CA SER A 171 1.85 -25.83 -1.71
C SER A 171 2.41 -24.61 -2.47
N GLU A 172 2.66 -23.50 -1.75
CA GLU A 172 3.21 -22.25 -2.32
C GLU A 172 4.58 -22.48 -3.01
N ILE A 173 5.40 -23.40 -2.47
CA ILE A 173 6.77 -23.69 -2.93
C ILE A 173 6.77 -24.26 -4.34
N SER A 174 5.83 -25.15 -4.67
CA SER A 174 5.84 -25.90 -5.94
C SER A 174 5.76 -24.99 -7.17
N SER A 175 4.91 -23.96 -7.10
CA SER A 175 4.73 -22.99 -8.18
C SER A 175 5.98 -22.13 -8.43
N LEU A 176 6.60 -21.62 -7.35
CA LEU A 176 7.84 -20.86 -7.41
C LEU A 176 9.01 -21.72 -7.89
N GLN A 177 9.09 -22.96 -7.41
CA GLN A 177 10.13 -23.91 -7.80
C GLN A 177 10.07 -24.23 -9.30
N SER A 178 8.88 -24.42 -9.85
CA SER A 178 8.70 -24.66 -11.30
C SER A 178 9.17 -23.46 -12.14
N ALA A 179 8.80 -22.24 -11.72
CA ALA A 179 9.25 -21.02 -12.40
C ALA A 179 10.78 -20.86 -12.32
N MET A 180 11.36 -21.08 -11.15
CA MET A 180 12.81 -21.03 -10.92
C MET A 180 13.56 -22.06 -11.77
N ASN A 181 13.10 -23.32 -11.79
CA ASN A 181 13.73 -24.37 -12.60
C ASN A 181 13.72 -24.04 -14.09
N THR A 182 12.63 -23.44 -14.57
CA THR A 182 12.51 -22.99 -15.98
C THR A 182 13.52 -21.89 -16.28
N GLY A 183 13.58 -20.84 -15.46
CA GLY A 183 14.54 -19.74 -15.65
C GLY A 183 16.00 -20.20 -15.51
N LEU A 184 16.31 -21.06 -14.53
CA LEU A 184 17.65 -21.62 -14.36
C LEU A 184 18.08 -22.54 -15.51
N ALA A 185 17.14 -23.26 -16.13
CA ALA A 185 17.47 -24.04 -17.32
C ALA A 185 17.87 -23.14 -18.48
N GLN A 186 17.22 -21.98 -18.64
CA GLN A 186 17.52 -21.02 -19.69
C GLN A 186 18.90 -20.36 -19.55
N THR A 187 19.45 -20.28 -18.33
CA THR A 187 20.78 -19.68 -18.14
C THR A 187 21.93 -20.52 -18.71
N LYS A 188 21.70 -21.82 -18.95
CA LYS A 188 22.72 -22.75 -19.44
C LYS A 188 23.14 -22.50 -20.89
N THR A 189 22.35 -21.75 -21.65
CA THR A 189 22.61 -21.46 -23.08
C THR A 189 22.64 -19.95 -23.35
N ALA A 190 22.98 -19.16 -22.34
CA ALA A 190 22.90 -17.70 -22.40
C ALA A 190 23.97 -17.06 -23.31
N TRP A 191 25.17 -17.64 -23.36
CA TRP A 191 26.30 -17.10 -24.10
C TRP A 191 26.35 -17.66 -25.53
N ASN A 192 26.48 -16.78 -26.52
CA ASN A 192 26.69 -17.14 -27.91
C ASN A 192 28.15 -16.84 -28.31
N GLU A 193 28.95 -17.89 -28.44
CA GLU A 193 30.37 -17.78 -28.80
C GLU A 193 30.61 -17.18 -30.19
N ALA A 194 29.72 -17.46 -31.15
CA ALA A 194 29.88 -17.00 -32.53
C ALA A 194 29.67 -15.48 -32.66
N THR A 195 28.78 -14.92 -31.85
CA THR A 195 28.51 -13.46 -31.85
C THR A 195 29.24 -12.72 -30.75
N GLY A 196 29.79 -13.41 -29.75
CA GLY A 196 30.42 -12.80 -28.57
C GLY A 196 29.42 -12.01 -27.71
N THR A 197 28.17 -12.46 -27.65
CA THR A 197 27.08 -11.75 -26.97
C THR A 197 26.21 -12.70 -26.14
N PHE A 198 25.49 -12.14 -25.18
CA PHE A 198 24.42 -12.85 -24.48
C PHE A 198 23.13 -12.84 -25.30
N SER A 199 22.35 -13.92 -25.19
CA SER A 199 21.06 -14.08 -25.85
C SER A 199 19.95 -14.18 -24.81
N ILE A 200 18.90 -13.37 -24.99
CA ILE A 200 17.71 -13.42 -24.12
C ILE A 200 16.76 -14.50 -24.66
N PRO A 201 16.31 -15.44 -23.81
CA PRO A 201 15.28 -16.41 -24.20
C PRO A 201 14.01 -15.72 -24.70
N LYS A 202 13.39 -16.25 -25.75
CA LYS A 202 12.15 -15.69 -26.31
C LYS A 202 10.97 -15.80 -25.35
N ASP A 203 10.90 -16.89 -24.60
CA ASP A 203 9.85 -17.12 -23.61
C ASP A 203 10.41 -16.89 -22.21
N LEU A 204 9.90 -15.86 -21.53
CA LEU A 204 10.20 -15.56 -20.14
C LEU A 204 8.91 -15.54 -19.29
N SER A 205 7.89 -16.29 -19.68
CA SER A 205 6.60 -16.37 -18.97
C SER A 205 6.73 -16.77 -17.50
N TRP A 206 7.77 -17.54 -17.13
CA TRP A 206 8.10 -17.88 -15.75
C TRP A 206 8.34 -16.63 -14.86
N LYS A 207 8.74 -15.50 -15.45
CA LYS A 207 8.86 -14.23 -14.72
C LYS A 207 7.54 -13.73 -14.18
N ASN A 208 6.40 -14.05 -14.82
CA ASN A 208 5.09 -13.57 -14.36
C ASN A 208 4.79 -14.10 -12.95
N THR A 209 5.04 -15.38 -12.72
CA THR A 209 4.88 -16.03 -11.39
C THR A 209 5.73 -15.37 -10.31
N ILE A 210 6.96 -14.98 -10.65
CA ILE A 210 7.88 -14.28 -9.73
C ILE A 210 7.44 -12.84 -9.53
N ASN A 211 7.19 -12.09 -10.60
CA ASN A 211 6.83 -10.67 -10.58
C ASN A 211 5.54 -10.43 -9.79
N GLU A 212 4.52 -11.28 -9.95
CA GLU A 212 3.28 -11.19 -9.19
C GLU A 212 3.53 -11.27 -7.68
N ARG A 213 4.34 -12.24 -7.23
CA ARG A 213 4.69 -12.41 -5.81
C ARG A 213 5.67 -11.36 -5.31
N TRP A 214 6.60 -10.93 -6.18
CA TRP A 214 7.61 -9.94 -5.86
C TRP A 214 6.99 -8.59 -5.55
N LYS A 215 5.92 -8.20 -6.24
CA LYS A 215 5.14 -6.99 -5.91
C LYS A 215 4.67 -7.01 -4.45
N SER A 216 4.04 -8.11 -4.03
CA SER A 216 3.59 -8.26 -2.63
C SER A 216 4.75 -8.29 -1.64
N TYR A 217 5.86 -8.94 -2.00
CA TYR A 217 7.07 -8.96 -1.19
C TYR A 217 7.65 -7.55 -0.99
N GLN A 218 7.77 -6.77 -2.07
CA GLN A 218 8.26 -5.39 -2.00
C GLN A 218 7.37 -4.53 -1.12
N GLU A 219 6.05 -4.60 -1.29
CA GLU A 219 5.13 -3.80 -0.47
C GLU A 219 5.22 -4.12 1.03
N LYS A 220 5.36 -5.41 1.37
CA LYS A 220 5.51 -5.85 2.75
C LYS A 220 6.82 -5.38 3.36
N ASN A 221 7.91 -5.41 2.59
CA ASN A 221 9.26 -5.13 3.09
C ASN A 221 9.72 -3.67 2.86
N MET A 222 8.94 -2.86 2.15
CA MET A 222 9.23 -1.43 1.99
C MET A 222 9.13 -0.69 3.32
N THR A 223 10.15 0.13 3.60
CA THR A 223 10.13 1.09 4.72
C THR A 223 9.04 2.13 4.50
N SER A 224 8.65 2.84 5.57
CA SER A 224 7.70 3.96 5.45
C SER A 224 8.21 5.04 4.50
N GLU A 225 9.50 5.33 4.52
CA GLU A 225 10.15 6.26 3.60
C GLU A 225 10.06 5.80 2.13
N GLN A 226 10.37 4.53 1.84
CA GLN A 226 10.24 3.99 0.48
C GLN A 226 8.80 4.03 -0.04
N LYS A 227 7.82 3.79 0.84
CA LYS A 227 6.39 3.94 0.52
C LYS A 227 6.05 5.39 0.19
N LEU A 228 6.60 6.34 0.95
CA LEU A 228 6.38 7.77 0.73
C LEU A 228 6.94 8.20 -0.63
N LEU A 229 8.20 7.86 -0.95
CA LEU A 229 8.82 8.18 -2.25
C LEU A 229 7.98 7.61 -3.41
N ARG A 230 7.61 6.33 -3.34
CA ARG A 230 6.74 5.69 -4.35
C ARG A 230 5.39 6.40 -4.49
N ASN A 231 4.78 6.79 -3.36
CA ASN A 231 3.48 7.46 -3.37
C ASN A 231 3.59 8.86 -3.97
N LEU A 232 4.65 9.62 -3.67
CA LEU A 232 4.89 10.94 -4.24
C LEU A 232 5.11 10.88 -5.76
N GLU A 233 5.87 9.90 -6.23
CA GLU A 233 6.05 9.62 -7.67
C GLU A 233 4.73 9.20 -8.34
N THR A 234 4.00 8.27 -7.72
CA THR A 234 2.79 7.69 -8.31
C THR A 234 1.66 8.73 -8.40
N GLN A 235 1.44 9.49 -7.33
CA GLN A 235 0.30 10.42 -7.24
C GLN A 235 0.61 11.78 -7.86
N PHE A 236 1.83 12.30 -7.68
CA PHE A 236 2.19 13.66 -8.09
C PHE A 236 3.25 13.71 -9.19
N GLY A 237 4.01 12.63 -9.42
CA GLY A 237 5.08 12.60 -10.41
C GLY A 237 6.45 13.02 -9.86
N PHE A 238 6.59 13.28 -8.56
CA PHE A 238 7.87 13.75 -8.02
C PHE A 238 8.97 12.70 -8.10
N SER A 239 10.16 13.10 -8.53
CA SER A 239 11.35 12.24 -8.52
C SER A 239 11.77 11.88 -7.08
N ASN A 240 12.74 10.98 -6.93
CA ASN A 240 13.29 10.66 -5.61
C ASN A 240 13.95 11.90 -4.97
N GLU A 241 14.67 12.70 -5.75
CA GLU A 241 15.33 13.91 -5.29
C GLU A 241 14.31 14.97 -4.86
N GLU A 242 13.27 15.19 -5.68
CA GLU A 242 12.16 16.09 -5.38
C GLU A 242 11.40 15.65 -4.12
N SER A 243 11.14 14.36 -3.99
CA SER A 243 10.47 13.77 -2.82
C SER A 243 11.32 13.90 -1.56
N GLN A 244 12.64 13.69 -1.66
CA GLN A 244 13.57 13.89 -0.55
C GLN A 244 13.58 15.36 -0.09
N LEU A 245 13.55 16.31 -1.02
CA LEU A 245 13.46 17.74 -0.69
C LEU A 245 12.19 18.05 0.13
N LEU A 246 11.04 17.49 -0.23
CA LEU A 246 9.80 17.63 0.56
C LEU A 246 9.95 17.04 1.97
N MET A 247 10.58 15.87 2.08
CA MET A 247 10.86 15.23 3.37
C MET A 247 11.77 16.10 4.24
N ASP A 248 12.85 16.63 3.67
CA ASP A 248 13.82 17.46 4.38
C ASP A 248 13.19 18.77 4.86
N ILE A 249 12.31 19.39 4.06
CA ILE A 249 11.53 20.57 4.46
C ILE A 249 10.67 20.25 5.68
N TYR A 250 9.91 19.15 5.65
CA TYR A 250 9.07 18.76 6.77
C TYR A 250 9.89 18.51 8.04
N GLN A 251 11.03 17.82 7.94
CA GLN A 251 11.88 17.55 9.09
C GLN A 251 12.49 18.82 9.67
N LYS A 252 12.94 19.76 8.84
CA LYS A 252 13.44 21.06 9.29
C LYS A 252 12.34 21.84 10.02
N LEU A 253 11.12 21.88 9.47
CA LEU A 253 9.97 22.51 10.13
C LEU A 253 9.66 21.85 11.48
N LYS A 254 9.63 20.53 11.54
CA LYS A 254 9.35 19.77 12.77
C LYS A 254 10.42 20.00 13.84
N ASN A 255 11.69 20.04 13.45
CA ASN A 255 12.80 20.28 14.37
C ASN A 255 12.77 21.70 14.95
N GLU A 256 12.40 22.70 14.15
CA GLU A 256 12.37 24.10 14.58
C GLU A 256 11.09 24.45 15.37
N TYR A 257 9.94 23.92 14.96
CA TYR A 257 8.63 24.39 15.44
C TYR A 257 7.77 23.35 16.16
N GLY A 258 8.22 22.09 16.20
CA GLY A 258 7.40 20.97 16.70
C GLY A 258 6.38 20.46 15.67
N ALA A 259 5.80 19.29 15.94
CA ALA A 259 4.97 18.56 14.98
C ALA A 259 3.70 19.31 14.54
N ASP A 260 2.94 19.88 15.47
CA ASP A 260 1.66 20.54 15.17
C ASP A 260 1.85 21.74 14.24
N LYS A 261 2.82 22.60 14.58
CA LYS A 261 3.12 23.78 13.77
C LYS A 261 3.80 23.40 12.45
N ALA A 262 4.61 22.35 12.42
CA ALA A 262 5.20 21.84 11.19
C ALA A 262 4.14 21.28 10.23
N ASN A 263 3.14 20.55 10.74
CA ASN A 263 2.04 20.02 9.92
C ASN A 263 1.32 21.16 9.19
N LYS A 264 0.98 22.23 9.90
CA LYS A 264 0.35 23.42 9.30
C LYS A 264 1.28 24.13 8.31
N LEU A 265 2.51 24.48 8.74
CA LEU A 265 3.44 25.25 7.91
C LEU A 265 3.87 24.51 6.65
N PHE A 266 3.95 23.17 6.70
CA PHE A 266 4.32 22.35 5.55
C PHE A 266 3.37 22.60 4.38
N TRP A 267 2.06 22.46 4.59
CA TRP A 267 1.06 22.69 3.54
C TRP A 267 1.01 24.15 3.10
N GLN A 268 1.10 25.10 4.05
CA GLN A 268 1.11 26.54 3.75
C GLN A 268 2.28 26.92 2.83
N LEU A 269 3.49 26.47 3.15
CA LEU A 269 4.69 26.84 2.40
C LEU A 269 4.76 26.16 1.03
N LEU A 270 4.16 24.98 0.87
CA LEU A 270 4.13 24.25 -0.40
C LEU A 270 3.01 24.69 -1.35
N ALA A 271 1.92 25.26 -0.83
CA ALA A 271 0.89 25.90 -1.65
C ALA A 271 1.27 27.32 -2.09
N SER A 272 2.07 28.02 -1.27
CA SER A 272 2.38 29.44 -1.47
C SER A 272 2.98 29.80 -2.85
N PRO A 273 3.89 29.02 -3.47
CA PRO A 273 4.47 29.39 -4.77
C PRO A 273 3.44 29.62 -5.88
N VAL A 274 2.32 28.89 -5.85
CA VAL A 274 1.25 28.98 -6.86
C VAL A 274 0.19 30.00 -6.43
N TYR A 275 -0.26 29.93 -5.18
CA TYR A 275 -1.45 30.65 -4.71
C TYR A 275 -1.16 32.05 -4.13
N THR A 276 0.08 32.55 -4.20
CA THR A 276 0.45 33.90 -3.75
C THR A 276 1.14 34.75 -4.82
N GLY A 277 1.16 34.29 -6.07
CA GLY A 277 1.90 34.92 -7.17
C GLY A 277 1.33 36.26 -7.66
N ASN A 278 0.07 36.59 -7.37
CA ASN A 278 -0.52 37.88 -7.66
C ASN A 278 -1.25 38.47 -6.44
N LEU A 279 -1.45 39.80 -6.44
CA LEU A 279 -2.02 40.55 -5.31
C LEU A 279 -3.42 40.09 -4.89
N LYS A 280 -4.26 39.66 -5.84
CA LYS A 280 -5.63 39.19 -5.55
C LYS A 280 -5.59 37.85 -4.84
N ASP A 281 -4.85 36.90 -5.40
CA ASP A 281 -4.74 35.54 -4.86
C ASP A 281 -4.01 35.55 -3.52
N TRP A 282 -2.95 36.36 -3.39
CA TRP A 282 -2.27 36.58 -2.11
C TRP A 282 -3.23 37.08 -1.03
N GLY A 283 -4.02 38.12 -1.31
CA GLY A 283 -4.96 38.67 -0.32
C GLY A 283 -5.99 37.66 0.17
N MET A 284 -6.55 36.84 -0.74
CA MET A 284 -7.52 35.80 -0.38
C MET A 284 -6.86 34.61 0.32
N TRP A 285 -5.80 34.04 -0.24
CA TRP A 285 -5.21 32.81 0.27
C TRP A 285 -4.32 33.01 1.51
N SER A 286 -3.77 34.20 1.71
CA SER A 286 -3.17 34.55 3.01
C SER A 286 -4.20 34.56 4.12
N TYR A 287 -5.45 34.92 3.82
CA TYR A 287 -6.53 34.87 4.79
C TYR A 287 -7.06 33.45 5.00
N THR A 288 -7.43 32.78 3.90
CA THR A 288 -8.06 31.46 3.91
C THR A 288 -7.08 30.37 4.34
N GLY A 289 -5.95 30.24 3.65
CA GLY A 289 -4.96 29.19 3.89
C GLY A 289 -3.84 29.60 4.85
N GLY A 290 -3.70 30.89 5.19
CA GLY A 290 -2.52 31.38 5.89
C GLY A 290 -1.26 31.32 5.01
N LEU A 291 -1.45 31.35 3.69
CA LEU A 291 -0.35 31.27 2.72
C LEU A 291 0.50 32.55 2.77
N ASN A 292 1.78 32.43 2.43
CA ASN A 292 2.72 33.54 2.58
C ASN A 292 3.56 33.72 1.31
N SER A 293 3.50 34.92 0.70
CA SER A 293 4.33 35.29 -0.44
C SER A 293 5.84 35.25 -0.14
N ASP A 294 6.23 35.40 1.13
CA ASP A 294 7.61 35.30 1.62
C ASP A 294 8.01 33.85 1.98
N TRP A 295 7.40 32.86 1.35
CA TRP A 295 7.70 31.43 1.59
C TRP A 295 9.19 31.12 1.39
N ARG A 296 9.86 31.75 0.41
CA ARG A 296 11.31 31.59 0.17
C ARG A 296 12.14 32.03 1.37
N THR A 297 11.81 33.18 1.93
CA THR A 297 12.50 33.72 3.12
C THR A 297 12.25 32.83 4.33
N SER A 298 11.04 32.31 4.46
CA SER A 298 10.64 31.42 5.56
C SER A 298 11.43 30.11 5.52
N LEU A 299 11.52 29.46 4.36
CA LEU A 299 12.31 28.25 4.16
C LEU A 299 13.82 28.51 4.20
N GLY A 300 14.29 29.65 3.70
CA GLY A 300 15.70 30.04 3.79
C GLY A 300 16.19 30.19 5.24
N LYS A 301 15.34 30.69 6.14
CA LYS A 301 15.64 30.75 7.58
C LYS A 301 15.78 29.38 8.23
N LEU A 302 15.18 28.33 7.65
CA LEU A 302 15.35 26.93 8.06
C LEU A 302 16.61 26.28 7.46
N GLY A 303 17.41 27.05 6.73
CA GLY A 303 18.67 26.62 6.14
C GLY A 303 18.53 25.92 4.79
N LEU A 304 17.44 26.17 4.05
CA LEU A 304 17.41 25.80 2.63
C LEU A 304 18.30 26.75 1.81
N THR A 305 19.12 26.16 0.95
CA THR A 305 19.98 26.85 -0.01
C THR A 305 19.16 27.49 -1.13
N LYS A 306 19.80 28.40 -1.88
CA LYS A 306 19.15 29.04 -3.03
C LYS A 306 18.82 28.02 -4.12
N GLU A 307 19.69 27.03 -4.28
CA GLU A 307 19.55 25.92 -5.23
C GLU A 307 18.36 25.05 -4.87
N GLU A 308 18.20 24.66 -3.60
CA GLU A 308 17.04 23.90 -3.11
C GLU A 308 15.74 24.69 -3.26
N LEU A 309 15.73 25.99 -2.97
CA LEU A 309 14.56 26.84 -3.15
C LEU A 309 14.16 26.97 -4.63
N ASN A 310 15.12 27.05 -5.54
CA ASN A 310 14.87 27.03 -6.99
C ASN A 310 14.35 25.67 -7.45
N ALA A 311 14.90 24.58 -6.93
CA ALA A 311 14.43 23.23 -7.22
C ALA A 311 12.98 23.05 -6.78
N LEU A 312 12.65 23.47 -5.56
CA LEU A 312 11.29 23.44 -5.01
C LEU A 312 10.30 24.24 -5.86
N GLU A 313 10.66 25.47 -6.23
CA GLU A 313 9.81 26.31 -7.07
C GLU A 313 9.56 25.67 -8.43
N ASN A 314 10.61 25.17 -9.09
CA ASN A 314 10.50 24.55 -10.39
C ASN A 314 9.65 23.28 -10.36
N MET A 315 9.87 22.39 -9.37
CA MET A 315 9.09 21.15 -9.26
C MET A 315 7.61 21.45 -9.02
N ILE A 316 7.29 22.43 -8.16
CA ILE A 316 5.90 22.82 -7.85
C ILE A 316 5.23 23.40 -9.09
N TRP A 317 5.88 24.35 -9.78
CA TRP A 317 5.30 24.97 -10.97
C TRP A 317 5.17 24.00 -12.14
N ASN A 318 6.13 23.10 -12.34
CA ASN A 318 6.04 22.10 -13.39
C ASN A 318 4.89 21.13 -13.12
N GLN A 319 4.76 20.68 -11.87
CA GLN A 319 3.69 19.78 -11.45
C GLN A 319 2.32 20.42 -11.62
N TYR A 320 2.12 21.63 -11.07
CA TYR A 320 0.87 22.39 -11.18
C TYR A 320 0.45 22.60 -12.63
N ASN A 321 1.36 23.06 -13.50
CA ASN A 321 1.02 23.38 -14.89
C ASN A 321 0.70 22.16 -15.77
N LEU A 322 1.10 20.95 -15.37
CA LEU A 322 0.97 19.73 -16.18
C LEU A 322 -0.03 18.72 -15.63
N CYS A 323 -0.34 18.78 -14.32
CA CYS A 323 -1.12 17.75 -13.63
C CYS A 323 -2.50 17.50 -14.25
N SER A 324 -3.16 18.55 -14.76
CA SER A 324 -4.51 18.49 -15.36
C SER A 324 -4.70 17.54 -16.53
N GLY A 325 -3.63 17.17 -17.23
CA GLY A 325 -3.76 16.23 -18.34
C GLY A 325 -4.48 16.80 -19.57
N ILE A 326 -4.74 18.12 -19.60
CA ILE A 326 -5.42 18.78 -20.73
C ILE A 326 -4.60 18.73 -22.03
N TYR A 327 -3.29 18.52 -21.92
CA TYR A 327 -2.38 18.39 -23.05
C TYR A 327 -2.32 16.96 -23.54
N LYS A 328 -2.54 16.74 -24.83
CA LYS A 328 -2.55 15.41 -25.45
C LYS A 328 -1.15 14.85 -25.72
N ASN A 329 -0.13 15.72 -25.78
CA ASN A 329 1.24 15.34 -26.06
C ASN A 329 2.22 16.45 -25.61
N PRO A 330 3.53 16.14 -25.49
CA PRO A 330 4.56 17.10 -25.06
C PRO A 330 4.63 18.36 -25.93
N LYS A 331 4.41 18.25 -27.23
CA LYS A 331 4.42 19.39 -28.16
C LYS A 331 3.30 20.38 -27.88
N GLN A 332 2.10 19.89 -27.52
CA GLN A 332 0.98 20.77 -27.16
C GLN A 332 1.27 21.55 -25.87
N TYR A 333 1.84 20.88 -24.87
CA TYR A 333 2.29 21.55 -23.64
C TYR A 333 3.36 22.60 -23.90
N TYR A 334 4.39 22.25 -24.68
CA TYR A 334 5.42 23.22 -25.05
C TYR A 334 4.83 24.47 -25.72
N ASN A 335 3.93 24.26 -26.69
CA ASN A 335 3.30 25.36 -27.42
C ASN A 335 2.45 26.27 -26.53
N SER A 336 1.83 25.76 -25.45
CA SER A 336 1.10 26.62 -24.51
C SER A 336 2.05 27.48 -23.68
N PHE A 337 3.20 26.93 -23.29
CA PHE A 337 4.24 27.65 -22.54
C PHE A 337 4.91 28.76 -23.38
N VAL A 338 5.21 28.50 -24.66
CA VAL A 338 5.89 29.45 -25.54
C VAL A 338 4.96 30.25 -26.45
N ALA A 339 3.65 30.24 -26.21
CA ALA A 339 2.64 30.85 -27.08
C ALA A 339 2.97 32.31 -27.49
N ASN A 340 3.70 33.04 -26.64
CA ASN A 340 4.09 34.43 -26.86
C ASN A 340 5.50 34.62 -27.44
N GLN A 341 6.27 33.55 -27.66
CA GLN A 341 7.69 33.60 -28.05
C GLN A 341 7.96 33.14 -29.50
N ASN A 342 6.93 32.65 -30.22
CA ASN A 342 6.99 32.24 -31.64
C ASN A 342 8.10 31.18 -31.95
N VAL A 343 8.44 30.34 -30.97
CA VAL A 343 9.42 29.26 -31.11
C VAL A 343 8.71 27.98 -31.54
N ASP A 344 9.17 27.38 -32.64
CA ASP A 344 8.62 26.12 -33.15
C ASP A 344 9.30 24.93 -32.48
N TRP A 345 8.51 24.01 -31.92
CA TRP A 345 8.95 22.72 -31.38
C TRP A 345 9.96 22.01 -32.29
N ASN A 346 9.70 22.02 -33.61
CA ASN A 346 10.55 21.31 -34.58
C ASN A 346 11.94 21.94 -34.76
N LYS A 347 12.15 23.16 -34.23
CA LYS A 347 13.44 23.86 -34.25
C LYS A 347 14.25 23.69 -32.98
N LEU A 348 13.66 23.09 -31.94
CA LEU A 348 14.37 22.74 -30.71
C LEU A 348 15.42 21.66 -30.99
N SER A 349 16.52 21.70 -30.23
CA SER A 349 17.45 20.58 -30.19
C SER A 349 16.79 19.33 -29.60
N VAL A 350 17.35 18.16 -29.90
CA VAL A 350 16.86 16.87 -29.37
C VAL A 350 16.80 16.89 -27.83
N ASN A 351 17.82 17.47 -27.19
CA ASN A 351 17.88 17.56 -25.73
C ASN A 351 16.77 18.46 -25.15
N GLU A 352 16.45 19.56 -25.83
CA GLU A 352 15.36 20.46 -25.41
C GLU A 352 13.99 19.79 -25.57
N GLN A 353 13.77 19.09 -26.70
CA GLN A 353 12.54 18.31 -26.88
C GLN A 353 12.40 17.23 -25.80
N GLN A 354 13.49 16.52 -25.50
CA GLN A 354 13.51 15.47 -24.48
C GLN A 354 13.12 16.01 -23.10
N LYS A 355 13.62 17.20 -22.72
CA LYS A 355 13.23 17.85 -21.46
C LYS A 355 11.71 18.00 -21.32
N TYR A 356 11.02 18.47 -22.35
CA TYR A 356 9.56 18.64 -22.30
C TYR A 356 8.81 17.30 -22.38
N ILE A 357 9.37 16.31 -23.06
CA ILE A 357 8.85 14.93 -23.06
C ILE A 357 8.92 14.35 -21.65
N ASP A 358 10.06 14.52 -20.97
CA ASP A 358 10.27 14.00 -19.62
C ASP A 358 9.31 14.67 -18.63
N LEU A 359 9.22 16.01 -18.63
CA LEU A 359 8.27 16.74 -17.79
C LEU A 359 6.82 16.30 -18.04
N PHE A 360 6.43 16.18 -19.31
CA PHE A 360 5.08 15.73 -19.67
C PHE A 360 4.81 14.32 -19.14
N ASN A 361 5.72 13.37 -19.36
CA ASN A 361 5.56 11.99 -18.88
C ASN A 361 5.54 11.90 -17.36
N GLN A 362 6.27 12.78 -16.69
CA GLN A 362 6.38 12.85 -15.24
C GLN A 362 5.07 13.33 -14.59
N PHE A 363 4.50 14.43 -15.08
CA PHE A 363 3.43 15.16 -14.37
C PHE A 363 2.04 15.05 -15.00
N ASN A 364 1.90 14.64 -16.27
CA ASN A 364 0.61 14.64 -16.95
C ASN A 364 -0.42 13.70 -16.29
N ASN A 365 -1.64 14.21 -16.07
CA ASN A 365 -2.75 13.48 -15.45
C ASN A 365 -2.43 12.97 -14.01
N LYS A 366 -1.66 13.75 -13.25
CA LYS A 366 -1.39 13.54 -11.82
C LYS A 366 -2.36 14.35 -10.95
N VAL A 367 -2.40 14.07 -9.65
CA VAL A 367 -3.19 14.86 -8.69
C VAL A 367 -2.58 16.26 -8.59
N ASP A 368 -3.35 17.35 -8.57
CA ASP A 368 -2.76 18.69 -8.35
C ASP A 368 -2.24 18.78 -6.90
N PHE A 369 -0.91 18.86 -6.76
CA PHE A 369 -0.27 18.88 -5.45
C PHE A 369 -0.46 20.23 -4.76
N SER A 370 -0.33 21.34 -5.48
CA SER A 370 -0.42 22.67 -4.91
C SER A 370 -1.85 23.02 -4.53
N HIS A 371 -2.82 22.60 -5.33
CA HIS A 371 -4.24 22.73 -5.00
C HIS A 371 -4.58 21.91 -3.75
N MET A 372 -4.20 20.63 -3.71
CA MET A 372 -4.37 19.80 -2.51
C MET A 372 -3.72 20.44 -1.27
N ALA A 373 -2.50 20.97 -1.40
CA ALA A 373 -1.80 21.64 -0.32
C ALA A 373 -2.53 22.90 0.15
N ALA A 374 -3.12 23.68 -0.76
CA ALA A 374 -3.87 24.89 -0.43
C ALA A 374 -5.15 24.56 0.36
N ILE A 375 -5.86 23.50 -0.03
CA ILE A 375 -7.06 23.03 0.68
C ILE A 375 -6.68 22.57 2.09
N ILE A 376 -5.70 21.68 2.23
CA ILE A 376 -5.28 21.19 3.55
C ILE A 376 -4.80 22.36 4.42
N ALA A 377 -4.05 23.31 3.85
CA ALA A 377 -3.63 24.51 4.56
C ALA A 377 -4.81 25.33 5.08
N SER A 378 -5.89 25.47 4.30
CA SER A 378 -7.12 26.15 4.73
C SER A 378 -7.79 25.45 5.91
N TYR A 379 -7.89 24.13 5.88
CA TYR A 379 -8.50 23.34 6.97
C TYR A 379 -7.70 23.44 8.26
N MET A 380 -6.39 23.70 8.17
CA MET A 380 -5.51 23.90 9.31
C MET A 380 -5.41 25.36 9.77
N ASN A 381 -5.97 26.32 9.04
CA ASN A 381 -5.68 27.73 9.28
C ASN A 381 -6.46 28.33 10.46
N ASN A 382 -7.71 27.89 10.69
CA ASN A 382 -8.67 28.48 11.64
C ASN A 382 -8.77 30.01 11.48
N ALA A 383 -9.38 30.47 10.38
CA ALA A 383 -9.39 31.88 10.01
C ALA A 383 -10.30 32.72 10.94
N ILE A 384 -9.91 33.96 11.25
CA ILE A 384 -10.57 34.80 12.29
C ILE A 384 -12.04 35.20 11.97
N LEU A 385 -12.46 35.09 10.71
CA LEU A 385 -13.80 35.42 10.16
C LEU A 385 -14.30 34.30 9.25
N GLU A 386 -13.86 33.07 9.53
CA GLU A 386 -14.21 31.88 8.74
C GLU A 386 -15.71 31.75 8.50
N ASP A 387 -16.50 31.88 9.57
CA ASP A 387 -17.97 31.79 9.51
C ASP A 387 -18.58 32.88 8.63
N SER A 388 -18.19 34.14 8.83
CA SER A 388 -18.77 35.27 8.09
C SER A 388 -18.41 35.24 6.61
N LEU A 389 -17.17 34.83 6.26
CA LEU A 389 -16.79 34.65 4.86
C LEU A 389 -17.50 33.44 4.25
N GLY A 390 -17.55 32.32 4.97
CA GLY A 390 -18.26 31.12 4.55
C GLY A 390 -19.74 31.39 4.27
N GLU A 391 -20.42 32.16 5.12
CA GLU A 391 -21.80 32.60 4.90
C GLU A 391 -21.92 33.51 3.67
N SER A 392 -21.00 34.46 3.50
CA SER A 392 -21.03 35.38 2.35
C SER A 392 -20.87 34.65 1.01
N ILE A 393 -20.04 33.62 0.98
CA ILE A 393 -19.87 32.76 -0.21
C ILE A 393 -21.10 31.87 -0.39
N GLY A 394 -21.66 31.33 0.69
CA GLY A 394 -22.91 30.57 0.65
C GLY A 394 -24.11 31.37 0.12
N LEU A 395 -24.17 32.69 0.36
CA LEU A 395 -25.17 33.56 -0.28
C LEU A 395 -25.01 33.64 -1.81
N PHE A 396 -23.79 33.42 -2.31
CA PHE A 396 -23.48 33.44 -3.74
C PHE A 396 -23.81 32.10 -4.39
N ASN A 397 -23.17 31.01 -3.95
CA ASN A 397 -23.26 29.69 -4.58
C ASN A 397 -24.23 28.71 -3.90
N GLY A 398 -24.88 29.10 -2.79
CA GLY A 398 -25.83 28.26 -2.06
C GLY A 398 -25.20 27.37 -0.99
N VAL A 399 -23.87 27.17 -0.97
CA VAL A 399 -23.20 26.26 -0.02
C VAL A 399 -22.21 27.03 0.86
N GLY A 400 -22.56 27.16 2.14
CA GLY A 400 -21.73 27.88 3.11
C GLY A 400 -20.49 27.12 3.59
N GLY A 401 -19.60 27.86 4.26
CA GLY A 401 -18.41 27.35 4.95
C GLY A 401 -17.12 27.55 4.17
N LEU A 402 -16.15 28.25 4.77
CA LEU A 402 -14.92 28.66 4.07
C LEU A 402 -14.11 27.47 3.57
N ASN A 403 -13.95 26.44 4.41
CA ASN A 403 -13.19 25.23 4.08
C ASN A 403 -13.82 24.45 2.90
N ASN A 404 -15.13 24.31 2.88
CA ASN A 404 -15.78 23.65 1.74
C ASN A 404 -15.51 24.42 0.44
N ASN A 405 -15.57 25.75 0.51
CA ASN A 405 -15.39 26.65 -0.63
C ASN A 405 -13.93 26.86 -1.05
N SER A 406 -12.95 26.51 -0.21
CA SER A 406 -11.54 26.50 -0.58
C SER A 406 -11.09 25.20 -1.23
N GLY A 407 -11.90 24.13 -1.16
CA GLY A 407 -11.74 22.89 -1.92
C GLY A 407 -12.95 22.63 -2.81
N TYR A 408 -13.46 21.40 -2.80
CA TYR A 408 -14.40 20.90 -3.81
C TYR A 408 -15.60 21.80 -4.14
N ILE A 409 -16.22 22.48 -3.17
CA ILE A 409 -17.34 23.39 -3.47
C ILE A 409 -16.88 24.56 -4.35
N GLY A 410 -15.67 25.07 -4.12
CA GLY A 410 -15.10 26.15 -4.91
C GLY A 410 -14.96 25.78 -6.39
N ASP A 411 -14.53 24.55 -6.66
CA ASP A 411 -14.31 24.06 -8.02
C ASP A 411 -15.61 23.61 -8.70
N ILE A 412 -16.58 23.08 -7.96
CA ILE A 412 -17.82 22.52 -8.56
C ILE A 412 -19.00 23.49 -8.59
N ALA A 413 -19.06 24.43 -7.65
CA ALA A 413 -20.12 25.44 -7.56
C ALA A 413 -19.62 26.85 -7.92
N GLY A 414 -18.30 27.06 -7.96
CA GLY A 414 -17.71 28.37 -8.20
C GLY A 414 -17.77 29.27 -6.97
N VAL A 415 -16.94 30.31 -6.99
CA VAL A 415 -16.88 31.36 -5.96
C VAL A 415 -16.82 32.73 -6.63
N PRO A 416 -17.04 33.85 -5.90
CA PRO A 416 -16.94 35.18 -6.49
C PRO A 416 -15.61 35.41 -7.23
N GLY A 417 -15.69 35.52 -8.56
CA GLY A 417 -14.53 35.74 -9.43
C GLY A 417 -13.85 34.48 -9.96
N ALA A 418 -14.38 33.28 -9.71
CA ALA A 418 -13.97 32.02 -10.32
C ALA A 418 -15.20 31.16 -10.69
N LYS A 419 -15.27 30.71 -11.94
CA LYS A 419 -16.35 29.86 -12.44
C LYS A 419 -16.09 28.40 -12.04
N PRO A 420 -17.15 27.55 -11.96
CA PRO A 420 -16.97 26.11 -11.80
C PRO A 420 -16.01 25.54 -12.84
N SER A 421 -15.00 24.79 -12.38
CA SER A 421 -14.00 24.13 -13.20
C SER A 421 -13.40 22.99 -12.38
N LEU A 422 -13.67 21.74 -12.78
CA LEU A 422 -13.16 20.56 -12.09
C LEU A 422 -12.48 19.62 -13.09
N GLY A 423 -11.15 19.62 -13.09
CA GLY A 423 -10.35 18.63 -13.80
C GLY A 423 -10.23 17.30 -13.04
N ASN A 424 -9.63 16.29 -13.66
CA ASN A 424 -9.35 15.02 -12.96
C ASN A 424 -8.22 15.14 -11.92
N ASP A 425 -7.29 16.06 -12.14
CA ASP A 425 -6.31 16.52 -11.16
C ASP A 425 -6.97 17.12 -9.92
N ASP A 426 -7.87 18.08 -10.11
CA ASP A 426 -8.58 18.78 -9.02
C ASP A 426 -9.57 17.86 -8.31
N TYR A 427 -10.37 17.06 -9.04
CA TYR A 427 -11.26 16.05 -8.44
C TYR A 427 -10.51 15.12 -7.48
N ARG A 428 -9.31 14.70 -7.84
CA ARG A 428 -8.50 13.86 -6.96
C ARG A 428 -7.93 14.68 -5.80
N ALA A 429 -7.43 15.89 -6.05
CA ALA A 429 -6.85 16.76 -5.04
C ALA A 429 -7.88 17.15 -3.97
N ASP A 430 -9.10 17.48 -4.37
CA ASP A 430 -10.25 17.76 -3.53
C ASP A 430 -10.58 16.61 -2.58
N LEU A 431 -10.81 15.42 -3.13
CA LEU A 431 -11.16 14.24 -2.33
C LEU A 431 -10.00 13.83 -1.42
N ASP A 432 -8.77 13.85 -1.96
CA ASP A 432 -7.57 13.48 -1.21
C ASP A 432 -7.29 14.46 -0.07
N SER A 433 -7.55 15.75 -0.26
CA SER A 433 -7.35 16.77 0.78
C SER A 433 -8.20 16.51 2.03
N VAL A 434 -9.49 16.18 1.84
CA VAL A 434 -10.41 15.82 2.93
C VAL A 434 -9.95 14.53 3.61
N ASN A 435 -9.60 13.51 2.83
CA ASN A 435 -9.16 12.22 3.37
C ASN A 435 -7.86 12.32 4.16
N ILE A 436 -6.87 13.03 3.62
CA ILE A 436 -5.58 13.25 4.26
C ILE A 436 -5.76 14.12 5.51
N PHE A 437 -6.53 15.21 5.45
CA PHE A 437 -6.77 16.07 6.61
C PHE A 437 -7.42 15.32 7.78
N ASN A 438 -8.44 14.50 7.51
CA ASN A 438 -9.07 13.68 8.56
C ASN A 438 -8.05 12.72 9.20
N ARG A 439 -7.18 12.08 8.41
CA ARG A 439 -6.10 11.22 8.93
C ARG A 439 -5.00 12.00 9.65
N ILE A 440 -4.73 13.26 9.28
CA ILE A 440 -3.80 14.12 10.02
C ILE A 440 -4.33 14.35 11.43
N SER A 441 -5.65 14.51 11.61
CA SER A 441 -6.24 14.69 12.95
C SER A 441 -6.07 13.46 13.86
N GLU A 442 -5.90 12.27 13.27
CA GLU A 442 -5.62 11.01 13.97
C GLU A 442 -4.11 10.69 14.08
N SER A 443 -3.25 11.41 13.36
CA SER A 443 -1.80 11.19 13.24
C SER A 443 -1.01 12.31 13.91
N THR A 444 0.28 12.06 14.16
CA THR A 444 1.21 13.11 14.63
C THR A 444 1.90 13.86 13.47
N ASN A 445 1.82 13.33 12.24
CA ASN A 445 2.64 13.80 11.10
C ASN A 445 1.85 13.81 9.78
N SER A 446 1.91 14.94 9.06
CA SER A 446 1.29 15.14 7.73
C SER A 446 1.81 14.20 6.64
N LEU A 447 3.13 14.00 6.55
CA LEU A 447 3.72 13.07 5.59
C LEU A 447 3.31 11.63 5.89
N GLU A 448 3.20 11.28 7.17
CA GLU A 448 2.76 9.95 7.57
C GLU A 448 1.29 9.70 7.22
N ALA A 449 0.40 10.65 7.53
CA ALA A 449 -1.03 10.56 7.18
C ALA A 449 -1.22 10.41 5.66
N MET A 450 -0.57 11.27 4.88
CA MET A 450 -0.59 11.21 3.41
C MET A 450 -0.05 9.86 2.89
N ASN A 451 1.08 9.39 3.44
CA ASN A 451 1.68 8.13 3.03
C ASN A 451 0.79 6.92 3.35
N GLN A 452 0.19 6.90 4.55
CA GLN A 452 -0.74 5.85 4.95
C GLN A 452 -1.97 5.82 4.04
N TYR A 453 -2.55 6.97 3.75
CA TYR A 453 -3.69 7.12 2.84
C TYR A 453 -3.36 6.57 1.44
N PHE A 454 -2.33 7.10 0.77
CA PHE A 454 -1.99 6.68 -0.58
C PHE A 454 -1.52 5.23 -0.68
N ASN A 455 -0.89 4.70 0.38
CA ASN A 455 -0.54 3.30 0.43
C ASN A 455 -1.80 2.40 0.52
N GLN A 456 -2.82 2.80 1.29
CA GLN A 456 -4.11 2.11 1.35
C GLN A 456 -4.91 2.25 0.04
N LEU A 457 -4.82 3.39 -0.62
CA LEU A 457 -5.49 3.62 -1.90
C LEU A 457 -4.86 2.73 -3.00
N THR A 458 -3.53 2.68 -3.06
CA THR A 458 -2.80 1.92 -4.07
C THR A 458 -3.01 0.41 -3.94
N ASN A 459 -3.16 -0.11 -2.72
CA ASN A 459 -3.39 -1.54 -2.50
C ASN A 459 -4.88 -1.93 -2.43
N GLY A 460 -5.78 -1.00 -2.72
CA GLY A 460 -7.23 -1.25 -2.75
C GLY A 460 -7.85 -1.52 -1.38
N LYS A 461 -7.18 -1.14 -0.28
CA LYS A 461 -7.76 -1.19 1.08
C LYS A 461 -8.71 -0.03 1.35
N THR A 462 -8.60 1.05 0.60
CA THR A 462 -9.56 2.16 0.61
C THR A 462 -9.89 2.59 -0.82
N ASN A 463 -10.97 3.35 -0.96
CA ASN A 463 -11.41 4.01 -2.18
C ASN A 463 -11.52 5.52 -1.90
N ARG A 464 -10.95 6.34 -2.78
CA ARG A 464 -10.85 7.79 -2.65
C ARG A 464 -12.23 8.44 -2.46
N ALA A 465 -13.21 8.08 -3.29
CA ALA A 465 -14.56 8.62 -3.23
C ALA A 465 -15.33 8.09 -2.02
N GLU A 466 -15.20 6.81 -1.69
CA GLU A 466 -15.91 6.23 -0.54
C GLU A 466 -15.41 6.80 0.79
N GLU A 467 -14.10 6.96 0.92
CA GLU A 467 -13.50 7.58 2.10
C GLU A 467 -13.88 9.05 2.21
N PHE A 468 -13.90 9.78 1.09
CA PHE A 468 -14.36 11.18 1.05
C PHE A 468 -15.80 11.30 1.54
N VAL A 469 -16.72 10.52 0.98
CA VAL A 469 -18.14 10.53 1.40
C VAL A 469 -18.26 10.22 2.88
N THR A 470 -17.53 9.20 3.34
CA THR A 470 -17.54 8.80 4.75
C THR A 470 -17.05 9.93 5.65
N ASN A 471 -16.01 10.66 5.24
CA ASN A 471 -15.50 11.82 5.97
C ASN A 471 -16.47 13.00 5.98
N ILE A 472 -17.14 13.31 4.85
CA ILE A 472 -18.21 14.31 4.81
C ILE A 472 -19.35 13.97 5.77
N GLY A 473 -19.67 12.68 5.89
CA GLY A 473 -20.67 12.15 6.81
C GLY A 473 -20.17 11.86 8.23
N ASN A 474 -19.03 12.42 8.66
CA ASN A 474 -18.46 12.18 9.99
C ASN A 474 -18.34 10.70 10.40
N GLY A 475 -17.95 9.84 9.45
CA GLY A 475 -17.83 8.39 9.62
C GLY A 475 -18.99 7.58 9.06
N SER A 476 -20.07 8.22 8.58
CA SER A 476 -21.23 7.55 7.99
C SER A 476 -21.35 7.83 6.50
N TYR A 477 -21.15 6.80 5.67
CA TYR A 477 -21.28 6.93 4.21
C TYR A 477 -22.68 7.44 3.79
N ASN A 478 -23.74 6.91 4.40
CA ASN A 478 -25.11 7.32 4.05
C ASN A 478 -25.40 8.78 4.43
N GLU A 479 -24.89 9.25 5.56
CA GLU A 479 -25.00 10.65 5.96
C GLU A 479 -24.19 11.54 5.02
N GLY A 480 -23.00 11.10 4.61
CA GLY A 480 -22.19 11.79 3.62
C GLY A 480 -22.92 12.00 2.30
N ILE A 481 -23.57 10.94 1.78
CA ILE A 481 -24.41 11.05 0.57
C ILE A 481 -25.55 12.04 0.78
N ALA A 482 -26.24 12.00 1.92
CA ALA A 482 -27.33 12.92 2.21
C ALA A 482 -26.86 14.38 2.27
N ILE A 483 -25.70 14.65 2.87
CA ILE A 483 -25.09 15.99 2.93
C ILE A 483 -24.74 16.49 1.53
N LEU A 484 -24.07 15.67 0.71
CA LEU A 484 -23.70 16.06 -0.66
C LEU A 484 -24.92 16.33 -1.54
N GLN A 485 -25.99 15.52 -1.41
CA GLN A 485 -27.25 15.75 -2.09
C GLN A 485 -27.94 17.04 -1.61
N GLN A 486 -27.89 17.32 -0.31
CA GLN A 486 -28.42 18.57 0.24
C GLN A 486 -27.65 19.78 -0.30
N GLN A 487 -26.32 19.73 -0.33
CA GLN A 487 -25.49 20.78 -0.92
C GLN A 487 -25.82 21.02 -2.40
N TYR A 488 -26.06 19.95 -3.17
CA TYR A 488 -26.53 20.07 -4.56
C TYR A 488 -27.88 20.78 -4.65
N ASN A 489 -28.83 20.43 -3.78
CA ASN A 489 -30.11 21.12 -3.71
C ASN A 489 -29.95 22.60 -3.31
N ASP A 490 -29.06 22.91 -2.38
CA ASP A 490 -28.80 24.29 -1.97
C ASP A 490 -28.17 25.09 -3.11
N PHE A 491 -27.24 24.50 -3.86
CA PHE A 491 -26.61 25.10 -5.04
C PHE A 491 -27.61 25.43 -6.14
N ILE A 492 -28.48 24.49 -6.55
CA ILE A 492 -29.46 24.75 -7.63
C ILE A 492 -30.50 25.81 -7.23
N ASN A 493 -30.71 26.01 -5.93
CA ASN A 493 -31.57 27.06 -5.39
C ASN A 493 -30.81 28.37 -5.09
N GLY A 494 -29.48 28.36 -5.22
CA GLY A 494 -28.59 29.49 -4.99
C GLY A 494 -28.74 30.60 -6.04
N GLY A 495 -28.31 31.81 -5.68
CA GLY A 495 -28.46 33.00 -6.51
C GLY A 495 -27.69 32.91 -7.83
N ALA A 496 -26.43 32.43 -7.78
CA ALA A 496 -25.56 32.37 -8.95
C ALA A 496 -25.96 31.31 -9.99
N TYR A 497 -26.69 30.26 -9.60
CA TYR A 497 -27.02 29.13 -10.49
C TYR A 497 -27.79 29.58 -11.75
N LYS A 498 -28.66 30.57 -11.62
CA LYS A 498 -29.50 31.08 -12.73
C LYS A 498 -28.69 31.81 -13.80
N ASP A 499 -27.54 32.34 -13.42
CA ASP A 499 -26.67 33.12 -14.31
C ASP A 499 -25.55 32.26 -14.93
N MET A 500 -25.46 30.98 -14.55
CA MET A 500 -24.50 30.02 -15.07
C MET A 500 -24.94 29.45 -16.44
N SER A 501 -23.94 29.15 -17.27
CA SER A 501 -24.09 28.34 -18.47
C SER A 501 -24.46 26.88 -18.13
N VAL A 502 -24.97 26.15 -19.12
CA VAL A 502 -25.33 24.74 -18.96
C VAL A 502 -24.09 23.89 -18.61
N GLU A 503 -22.92 24.24 -19.15
CA GLU A 503 -21.66 23.58 -18.85
C GLU A 503 -21.24 23.80 -17.39
N GLU A 504 -21.35 25.04 -16.88
CA GLU A 504 -21.04 25.37 -15.48
C GLU A 504 -22.01 24.66 -14.50
N GLN A 505 -23.29 24.59 -14.84
CA GLN A 505 -24.30 23.91 -14.00
C GLN A 505 -24.08 22.39 -13.91
N LYS A 506 -23.44 21.77 -14.92
CA LYS A 506 -23.19 20.33 -14.96
C LYS A 506 -22.06 19.89 -14.04
N VAL A 507 -21.09 20.76 -13.76
CA VAL A 507 -19.87 20.39 -13.01
C VAL A 507 -20.23 19.75 -11.66
N PHE A 508 -21.15 20.36 -10.90
CA PHE A 508 -21.55 19.80 -9.60
C PHE A 508 -22.33 18.48 -9.73
N ALA A 509 -23.17 18.34 -10.75
CA ALA A 509 -23.91 17.10 -10.99
C ALA A 509 -22.95 15.96 -11.39
N GLU A 510 -21.95 16.25 -12.24
CA GLU A 510 -20.94 15.29 -12.67
C GLU A 510 -20.03 14.86 -11.50
N PHE A 511 -19.64 15.80 -10.64
CA PHE A 511 -18.96 15.50 -9.39
C PHE A 511 -19.77 14.53 -8.53
N LEU A 512 -21.04 14.87 -8.25
CA LEU A 512 -21.91 14.06 -7.39
C LEU A 512 -22.11 12.66 -7.95
N LEU A 513 -22.29 12.53 -9.27
CA LEU A 513 -22.37 11.23 -9.95
C LEU A 513 -21.08 10.41 -9.80
N ASN A 514 -19.91 11.03 -9.92
CA ASN A 514 -18.65 10.32 -9.76
C ASN A 514 -18.44 9.81 -8.34
N VAL A 515 -18.76 10.64 -7.35
CA VAL A 515 -18.64 10.30 -5.93
C VAL A 515 -19.62 9.18 -5.53
N ILE A 516 -20.89 9.26 -5.95
CA ILE A 516 -21.91 8.22 -5.68
C ILE A 516 -21.53 6.88 -6.33
N ASN A 517 -20.84 6.90 -7.46
CA ASN A 517 -20.38 5.68 -8.15
C ASN A 517 -19.01 5.19 -7.65
N SER A 518 -18.50 5.69 -6.53
CA SER A 518 -17.21 5.31 -5.95
C SER A 518 -16.02 5.45 -6.92
N ASN A 519 -16.06 6.45 -7.83
CA ASN A 519 -15.01 6.61 -8.81
C ASN A 519 -13.76 7.27 -8.19
N ASN A 520 -12.62 6.58 -8.26
CA ASN A 520 -11.32 7.11 -7.80
C ASN A 520 -10.76 8.24 -8.70
N SER A 521 -11.39 8.53 -9.84
CA SER A 521 -10.98 9.54 -10.81
C SER A 521 -12.22 10.04 -11.54
N LEU A 522 -12.20 11.30 -11.97
CA LEU A 522 -13.28 11.90 -12.73
C LEU A 522 -13.40 11.20 -14.09
N LYS A 523 -14.61 10.71 -14.41
CA LYS A 523 -14.89 9.96 -15.65
C LYS A 523 -15.61 10.77 -16.70
#